data_AF-A0AAD8BFV1-F1
#
_entry.id   AF-A0AAD8BFV1-F1
#
_cell.length_a   1.000
_cell.length_b   1.000
_cell.length_c   1.000
_cell.angle_alpha   90.00
_cell.angle_beta   90.00
_cell.angle_gamma   90.00
#
_symmetry.space_group_name_H-M   'P 1'
#
loop_
_entity.id
_entity.type
_entity.pdbx_description
1 polymer ?
#
loop_
_entity_poly.entity_id
_entity_poly.type
_entity_poly.pdbx_seq_one_letter_code
_entity_poly.pdbx_strand_id
1 'polypeptide(L)' 'MSKLQKLGVVNIEMESAGVLGLANRVGVKAAVVCVVLVNRMTTDLPQVNKQEFQQIEDHPMQLITAYLQRQIHQK' A
#
# COMPACT_ATOMS: atom_id res chain seq x y z
N MET A 1 9.65 -19.80 6.63
CA MET A 1 9.68 -18.52 5.90
C MET A 1 9.36 -18.78 4.44
N SER A 2 8.34 -18.13 3.88
CA SER A 2 7.87 -18.41 2.51
C SER A 2 8.89 -17.93 1.46
N LYS A 3 8.84 -18.49 0.25
CA LYS A 3 9.69 -18.08 -0.88
C LYS A 3 9.60 -16.57 -1.16
N LEU A 4 8.39 -16.01 -1.09
CA LEU A 4 8.13 -14.59 -1.34
C LEU A 4 8.75 -13.68 -0.29
N GLN A 5 8.65 -14.05 1.00
CA GLN A 5 9.29 -13.27 2.08
C GLN A 5 10.81 -13.21 1.92
N LYS A 6 11.44 -14.32 1.49
CA LYS A 6 12.89 -14.33 1.23
C LYS A 6 13.30 -13.44 0.06
N LEU A 7 12.36 -13.11 -0.84
CA LEU A 7 12.56 -12.18 -1.95
C LEU A 7 12.21 -10.73 -1.57
N GLY A 8 11.82 -10.46 -0.31
CA GLY A 8 11.48 -9.12 0.16
C GLY A 8 10.03 -8.69 -0.10
N VAL A 9 9.15 -9.61 -0.51
CA VAL A 9 7.71 -9.31 -0.68
C VAL A 9 7.04 -9.16 0.68
N VAL A 10 6.45 -7.98 0.93
CA VAL A 10 5.81 -7.62 2.20
C VAL A 10 4.29 -7.54 2.14
N ASN A 11 3.70 -7.40 0.94
CA ASN A 11 2.26 -7.39 0.71
C ASN A 11 1.92 -7.97 -0.67
N ILE A 12 0.63 -8.19 -0.92
CA ILE A 12 0.07 -8.69 -2.19
C ILE A 12 -1.18 -7.87 -2.50
N GLU A 13 -1.26 -7.32 -3.70
CA GLU A 13 -2.39 -6.56 -4.26
C GLU A 13 -2.48 -6.83 -5.78
N MET A 14 -3.31 -6.11 -6.54
CA MET A 14 -3.64 -6.49 -7.93
C MET A 14 -3.34 -5.41 -8.98
N GLU A 15 -2.88 -4.23 -8.59
CA GLU A 15 -2.85 -3.05 -9.47
C GLU A 15 -1.43 -2.50 -9.68
N SER A 16 -0.52 -2.64 -8.72
CA SER A 16 0.76 -1.93 -8.70
C SER A 16 1.65 -2.25 -9.90
N ALA A 17 1.66 -3.50 -10.35
CA ALA A 17 2.43 -3.92 -11.52
C ALA A 17 1.99 -3.18 -12.79
N GLY A 18 0.68 -3.03 -13.00
CA GLY A 18 0.12 -2.31 -14.15
C GLY A 18 0.31 -0.80 -14.03
N VAL A 19 -0.01 -0.23 -12.87
CA VAL A 19 0.07 1.22 -12.61
C VAL A 19 1.51 1.72 -12.71
N LEU A 20 2.44 1.07 -12.01
CA LEU A 20 3.86 1.49 -12.02
C LEU A 20 4.52 1.18 -13.36
N GLY A 21 4.15 0.08 -14.03
CA GLY A 21 4.61 -0.22 -15.38
C GLY A 21 4.22 0.86 -16.39
N LEU A 22 2.95 1.30 -16.36
CA LEU A 22 2.47 2.38 -17.22
C LEU A 22 3.11 3.72 -16.86
N ALA A 23 3.18 4.08 -15.58
CA ALA A 23 3.79 5.34 -15.13
C ALA A 23 5.25 5.45 -15.60
N ASN A 24 6.02 4.37 -15.46
CA ASN A 24 7.39 4.29 -15.96
C ASN A 24 7.45 4.45 -17.49
N ARG A 25 6.53 3.80 -18.23
CA ARG A 25 6.43 3.88 -19.70
C ARG A 25 6.20 5.32 -20.20
N VAL A 26 5.44 6.12 -19.47
CA VAL A 26 5.11 7.52 -19.85
C VAL A 26 5.99 8.57 -19.17
N GLY A 27 6.99 8.16 -18.38
CA GLY A 27 7.92 9.08 -17.72
C GLY A 27 7.33 9.83 -16.51
N VAL A 28 6.29 9.29 -15.87
CA VAL A 28 5.65 9.87 -14.68
C VAL A 28 6.22 9.23 -13.42
N LYS A 29 6.65 10.06 -12.46
CA LYS A 29 7.00 9.58 -11.12
C LYS A 29 5.73 9.11 -10.41
N ALA A 30 5.68 7.83 -10.05
CA ALA A 30 4.55 7.23 -9.35
C ALA A 30 5.01 6.43 -8.14
N ALA A 31 4.10 6.28 -7.17
CA ALA A 31 4.26 5.45 -6.00
C ALA A 31 2.93 4.76 -5.70
N VAL A 32 2.99 3.59 -5.06
CA VAL A 32 1.81 2.86 -4.57
C VAL A 32 1.91 2.77 -3.05
N VAL A 33 0.83 3.10 -2.37
CA VAL A 33 0.73 3.04 -0.90
C VAL A 33 -0.48 2.18 -0.56
N CYS A 34 -0.25 1.06 0.12
CA CYS A 34 -1.29 0.12 0.51
C CYS A 34 -1.21 -0.16 2.01
N VAL A 35 -2.36 -0.47 2.61
CA VAL A 35 -2.45 -1.11 3.92
C VAL A 35 -2.45 -2.63 3.77
N VAL A 36 -2.15 -3.33 4.87
CA VAL A 36 -2.24 -4.78 4.94
C VAL A 36 -3.42 -5.15 5.83
N LEU A 37 -4.46 -5.73 5.23
CA LEU A 37 -5.68 -6.14 5.93
C LEU A 37 -5.57 -7.53 6.57
N VAL A 38 -4.64 -8.36 6.09
CA VAL A 38 -4.50 -9.73 6.53
C VAL A 38 -3.05 -10.19 6.46
N ASN A 39 -2.57 -10.82 7.53
CA ASN A 39 -1.31 -11.54 7.50
C ASN A 39 -1.51 -12.91 6.86
N ARG A 40 -1.21 -13.02 5.56
CA ARG A 40 -1.35 -14.26 4.76
C ARG A 40 -0.45 -15.41 5.22
N MET A 41 0.46 -15.18 6.15
CA MET A 41 1.25 -16.26 6.76
C MET A 41 0.51 -16.99 7.87
N THR A 42 -0.57 -16.40 8.41
CA THR A 42 -1.33 -16.95 9.54
C THR A 42 -2.76 -17.31 9.17
N THR A 43 -3.39 -16.54 8.28
CA THR A 43 -4.79 -16.76 7.86
C THR A 43 -5.03 -16.20 6.46
N ASP A 44 -5.96 -16.79 5.73
CA ASP A 44 -6.47 -16.25 4.46
C ASP A 44 -7.61 -15.26 4.66
N LEU A 45 -8.30 -15.33 5.79
CA LEU A 45 -9.43 -14.46 6.11
C LEU A 45 -8.96 -13.28 6.97
N PRO A 46 -9.33 -12.02 6.62
CA PRO A 46 -9.14 -10.89 7.50
C PRO A 46 -9.86 -11.12 8.83
N GLN A 47 -9.13 -10.97 9.94
CA GLN A 47 -9.66 -11.10 11.30
C GLN A 47 -9.79 -9.72 11.96
N VAL A 48 -10.28 -8.74 11.21
CA VAL A 48 -10.52 -7.37 11.66
C VAL A 48 -12.02 -7.11 11.73
N ASN A 49 -12.47 -6.40 12.76
CA ASN A 49 -13.86 -5.98 12.85
C ASN A 49 -14.11 -4.75 11.95
N LYS A 50 -15.39 -4.39 11.78
CA LYS A 50 -15.79 -3.28 10.89
C LYS A 50 -15.12 -1.94 11.26
N GLN A 51 -14.99 -1.63 12.55
CA GLN A 51 -14.41 -0.36 13.00
C GLN A 51 -12.89 -0.33 12.73
N GLU A 52 -12.20 -1.44 13.01
CA GLU A 52 -10.77 -1.58 12.71
C GLU A 52 -10.50 -1.48 11.21
N PHE A 53 -11.32 -2.14 10.40
CA PHE A 53 -11.22 -2.09 8.95
C PHE A 53 -11.32 -0.65 8.43
N GLN A 54 -12.33 0.09 8.88
CA GLN A 54 -12.50 1.51 8.51
C GLN A 54 -11.30 2.37 8.90
N GLN A 55 -10.75 2.18 10.11
CA GLN A 55 -9.56 2.91 10.55
C GLN A 55 -8.33 2.58 9.68
N ILE A 56 -8.15 1.31 9.36
CA ILE A 56 -7.00 0.84 8.59
C ILE A 56 -7.07 1.36 7.15
N GLU A 57 -8.24 1.33 6.52
CA GLU A 57 -8.43 1.82 5.15
C GLU A 57 -8.13 3.32 4.98
N ASP A 58 -8.28 4.13 6.03
CA ASP A 58 -8.00 5.56 5.98
C ASP A 58 -6.49 5.90 6.00
N HIS A 59 -5.64 5.01 6.51
CA HIS A 59 -4.20 5.26 6.68
C HIS A 59 -3.44 5.67 5.41
N PRO A 60 -3.67 5.09 4.22
CA PRO A 60 -2.98 5.50 2.99
C PRO A 60 -3.32 6.96 2.65
N MET A 61 -4.59 7.34 2.79
CA MET A 61 -5.03 8.71 2.50
C MET A 61 -4.44 9.71 3.52
N GLN A 62 -4.39 9.34 4.79
CA GLN A 62 -3.75 10.15 5.84
C GLN A 62 -2.26 10.38 5.54
N LEU A 63 -1.53 9.31 5.19
CA LEU A 63 -0.11 9.38 4.86
C LEU A 63 0.14 10.26 3.63
N ILE A 64 -0.61 10.02 2.56
CA ILE A 64 -0.48 10.77 1.30
C ILE A 64 -0.78 12.25 1.54
N THR A 65 -1.86 12.57 2.27
CA THR A 65 -2.24 13.95 2.56
C THR A 65 -1.16 14.66 3.40
N ALA A 66 -0.65 14.00 4.45
CA ALA A 66 0.43 14.55 5.27
C ALA A 66 1.72 14.77 4.46
N TYR A 67 2.06 13.85 3.56
CA TYR A 67 3.19 14.01 2.64
C TYR A 67 2.99 15.22 1.70
N LEU A 68 1.82 15.33 1.06
CA LEU A 68 1.50 16.44 0.15
C LEU A 68 1.53 17.78 0.87
N GLN A 69 0.95 17.88 2.07
CA GLN A 69 1.00 19.09 2.88
C GLN A 69 2.45 19.51 3.16
N ARG A 70 3.34 18.57 3.51
CA ARG A 70 4.76 18.89 3.70
C ARG A 70 5.41 19.39 2.41
N GLN A 71 5.14 18.77 1.27
CA GLN A 71 5.71 19.18 -0.02
C GLN A 71 5.23 20.55 -0.48
N ILE A 72 3.97 20.92 -0.18
CA ILE A 72 3.42 22.24 -0.52
C ILE A 72 4.03 23.33 0.35
N HIS A 73 4.22 23.09 1.66
CA HIS A 73 4.77 24.07 2.60
C HIS A 73 6.30 24.13 2.63
N GLN A 74 7.01 23.20 1.98
CA GLN A 74 8.48 23.20 1.86
C GLN A 74 8.99 23.95 0.60
N LYS A 75 8.08 24.53 -0.20
CA LYS A 75 8.41 25.48 -1.26
C LYS A 75 8.23 26.91 -0.76
#